data_AF-A0A939KN92-F1
#
_entry.id   AF-A0A939KN92-F1
#
_cell.length_a   1.000
_cell.length_b   1.000
_cell.length_c   1.000
_cell.angle_alpha   90.00
_cell.angle_beta   90.00
_cell.angle_gamma   90.00
#
_symmetry.space_group_name_H-M   'P 1'
#
loop_
_entity.id
_entity.type
_entity.pdbx_description
1 polymer ?
#
loop_
_entity_poly.entity_id
_entity_poly.type
_entity_poly.pdbx_seq_one_letter_code
_entity_poly.pdbx_strand_id
1 'polypeptide(L)'
;MFPRLTNLGASSFGEDADTFGDTLFEAIEDAPRGHRLLFKQQTVNELRTVMACSDEDIERISWAVLGIDPTAEVEEPPNWGRFPSLRAFWSAVLHTFENDPEVQAGREIDPNA
;
A
#
# COMPACT_ATOMS: atom_id res chain seq x y z
N MET A 1 -10.56 10.43 6.97
CA MET A 1 -11.03 9.21 6.26
C MET A 1 -10.06 8.97 5.12
N PHE A 2 -9.66 7.72 4.88
CA PHE A 2 -8.59 7.35 3.95
C PHE A 2 -9.15 6.50 2.79
N PRO A 3 -9.92 7.11 1.86
CA PRO A 3 -10.60 6.36 0.80
C PRO A 3 -9.64 5.66 -0.16
N ARG A 4 -8.43 6.18 -0.40
CA ARG A 4 -7.44 5.50 -1.25
C ARG A 4 -6.81 4.32 -0.55
N LEU A 5 -6.48 4.46 0.73
CA LEU A 5 -5.99 3.32 1.52
C LEU A 5 -7.03 2.23 1.69
N THR A 6 -8.31 2.61 1.88
CA THR A 6 -9.43 1.66 1.93
C THR A 6 -9.57 0.91 0.61
N ASN A 7 -9.36 1.59 -0.53
CA ASN A 7 -9.40 0.93 -1.84
C ASN A 7 -8.26 -0.08 -1.98
N LEU A 8 -7.04 0.27 -1.59
CA LEU A 8 -5.89 -0.66 -1.61
C LEU A 8 -6.10 -1.86 -0.67
N GLY A 9 -6.64 -1.64 0.52
CA GLY A 9 -6.92 -2.73 1.45
C GLY A 9 -8.14 -3.58 1.11
N ALA A 10 -8.97 -3.15 0.16
CA ALA A 10 -10.00 -3.98 -0.46
C ALA A 10 -9.46 -4.75 -1.69
N SER A 11 -8.35 -4.32 -2.29
CA SER A 11 -7.74 -4.95 -3.47
C SER A 11 -6.37 -5.57 -3.13
N SER A 12 -5.27 -4.87 -3.45
CA SER A 12 -3.89 -5.35 -3.40
C SER A 12 -3.42 -5.79 -2.02
N PHE A 13 -4.06 -5.31 -0.95
CA PHE A 13 -3.81 -5.70 0.43
C PHE A 13 -5.06 -6.30 1.10
N GLY A 14 -5.93 -6.93 0.31
CA GLY A 14 -7.22 -7.45 0.72
C GLY A 14 -7.61 -8.74 0.01
N GLU A 15 -8.85 -8.79 -0.49
CA GLU A 15 -9.47 -9.99 -1.08
C GLU A 15 -8.75 -10.47 -2.35
N ASP A 16 -8.13 -9.55 -3.10
CA ASP A 16 -7.42 -9.85 -4.34
C ASP A 16 -5.91 -10.02 -4.14
N ALA A 17 -5.40 -10.00 -2.90
CA ALA A 17 -3.95 -9.90 -2.68
C ALA A 17 -3.16 -11.12 -3.20
N ASP A 18 -3.80 -12.28 -3.37
CA ASP A 18 -3.23 -13.45 -4.06
C ASP A 18 -2.97 -13.23 -5.55
N THR A 19 -3.59 -12.21 -6.14
CA THR A 19 -3.43 -11.82 -7.54
C THR A 19 -2.31 -10.78 -7.74
N PHE A 20 -1.83 -10.15 -6.66
CA PHE A 20 -0.87 -9.03 -6.72
C PHE A 20 0.57 -9.37 -6.31
N GLY A 21 0.88 -10.63 -6.02
CA GLY A 21 2.26 -11.09 -5.81
C GLY A 21 2.36 -12.29 -4.87
N ASP A 22 3.51 -12.95 -4.88
CA ASP A 22 3.81 -14.06 -3.97
C ASP A 22 4.28 -13.56 -2.59
N THR A 23 4.58 -12.26 -2.45
CA THR A 23 5.00 -11.62 -1.19
C THR A 23 4.35 -10.26 -0.97
N LEU A 24 4.30 -9.80 0.28
CA LEU A 24 3.85 -8.44 0.61
C LEU A 24 4.69 -7.37 -0.09
N PHE A 25 5.99 -7.62 -0.31
CA PHE A 25 6.84 -6.67 -1.04
C PHE A 25 6.44 -6.55 -2.51
N GLU A 26 6.19 -7.68 -3.17
CA GLU A 26 5.71 -7.69 -4.56
C GLU A 26 4.32 -7.02 -4.67
N ALA A 27 3.40 -7.33 -3.76
CA ALA A 27 2.10 -6.67 -3.69
C ALA A 27 2.23 -5.15 -3.51
N ILE A 28 3.21 -4.69 -2.73
CA ILE A 28 3.50 -3.26 -2.56
C ILE A 28 4.08 -2.65 -3.85
N GLU A 29 5.03 -3.30 -4.51
CA GLU A 29 5.62 -2.86 -5.78
C GLU A 29 4.58 -2.75 -6.90
N ASP A 30 3.60 -3.65 -6.89
CA ASP A 30 2.53 -3.69 -7.88
C ASP A 30 1.35 -2.78 -7.51
N ALA A 31 1.21 -2.36 -6.25
CA ALA A 31 0.09 -1.54 -5.78
C ALA A 31 -0.14 -0.22 -6.55
N PRO A 32 0.88 0.50 -7.08
CA PRO A 32 0.62 1.67 -7.92
C PRO A 32 0.17 1.30 -9.33
N ARG A 33 0.46 0.08 -9.81
CA ARG A 33 0.19 -0.34 -11.19
C ARG A 33 -1.32 -0.37 -11.43
N GLY A 34 -1.73 0.04 -12.63
CA GLY A 34 -3.15 0.09 -13.02
C GLY A 34 -3.94 1.26 -12.43
N HIS A 35 -3.37 2.04 -11.50
CA HIS A 35 -3.98 3.28 -11.01
C HIS A 35 -3.51 4.49 -11.81
N ARG A 36 -4.40 5.48 -11.97
CA ARG A 36 -4.07 6.76 -12.63
C ARG A 36 -3.30 7.68 -11.69
N LEU A 37 -2.56 8.63 -12.26
CA LEU A 37 -1.77 9.62 -11.51
C LEU A 37 -2.54 10.28 -10.35
N LEU A 38 -3.78 10.71 -10.59
CA LEU A 38 -4.58 11.37 -9.54
C LEU A 38 -4.80 10.47 -8.33
N PHE A 39 -5.04 9.18 -8.55
CA PHE A 39 -5.17 8.21 -7.48
C PHE A 39 -3.85 8.10 -6.71
N LYS A 40 -2.74 7.91 -7.42
CA LYS A 40 -1.40 7.77 -6.81
C LYS A 40 -1.03 8.98 -5.96
N GLN A 41 -1.26 10.20 -6.45
CA GLN A 41 -1.00 11.43 -5.70
C GLN A 41 -1.88 11.56 -4.45
N GLN A 42 -3.16 11.19 -4.54
CA GLN A 42 -4.05 11.17 -3.38
C GLN A 42 -3.60 10.13 -2.35
N THR A 43 -3.17 8.95 -2.79
CA THR A 43 -2.60 7.91 -1.94
C THR A 43 -1.36 8.40 -1.20
N VAL A 44 -0.42 9.07 -1.88
CA VAL A 44 0.77 9.67 -1.24
C VAL A 44 0.38 10.65 -0.13
N ASN A 45 -0.62 11.52 -0.37
CA ASN A 45 -1.07 12.48 0.64
C ASN A 45 -1.72 11.80 1.85
N GLU A 46 -2.51 10.76 1.62
CA GLU A 46 -3.10 9.93 2.67
C GLU A 46 -2.00 9.22 3.49
N LEU A 47 -1.03 8.59 2.83
CA LEU A 47 0.09 7.90 3.48
C LEU A 47 0.97 8.84 4.30
N ARG A 48 1.26 10.04 3.79
CA ARG A 48 1.98 11.08 4.56
C ARG A 48 1.22 11.50 5.82
N THR A 49 -0.11 11.57 5.73
CA THR A 49 -0.97 11.85 6.89
C THR A 49 -0.87 10.70 7.91
N VAL A 50 -0.91 9.45 7.47
CA VAL A 50 -0.71 8.27 8.33
C VAL A 50 0.67 8.29 8.99
N MET A 51 1.74 8.65 8.26
CA MET A 51 3.09 8.73 8.81
C MET A 51 3.28 9.80 9.88
N ALA A 52 2.45 10.85 9.86
CA ALA A 52 2.45 11.89 10.89
C ALA A 52 1.70 11.48 12.17
N CYS A 53 0.96 10.37 12.16
CA CYS A 53 0.22 9.86 13.31
C CYS A 53 1.09 9.07 14.29
N SER A 54 0.56 8.88 15.50
CA SER A 54 1.15 7.98 16.51
C SER A 54 1.02 6.51 16.08
N ASP A 55 1.83 5.62 16.65
CA ASP A 55 1.73 4.19 16.33
C ASP A 55 0.37 3.57 16.70
N GLU A 56 -0.25 4.02 17.80
CA GLU A 56 -1.61 3.60 18.17
C GLU A 56 -2.66 4.04 17.15
N ASP A 57 -2.52 5.25 16.60
CA ASP A 57 -3.44 5.74 15.58
C ASP A 57 -3.20 5.02 14.25
N ILE A 58 -1.95 4.73 13.90
CA ILE A 58 -1.61 3.90 12.74
C ILE A 58 -2.26 2.52 12.89
N GLU A 59 -2.21 1.91 14.07
CA GLU A 59 -2.87 0.63 14.33
C GLU A 59 -4.39 0.73 14.08
N ARG A 60 -5.07 1.71 14.69
CA ARG A 60 -6.51 1.93 14.49
C ARG A 60 -6.88 2.17 13.03
N ILE A 61 -6.09 2.97 12.31
CA ILE A 61 -6.29 3.23 10.88
C ILE A 61 -6.10 1.95 10.08
N SER A 62 -5.03 1.18 10.37
CA SER A 62 -4.70 -0.05 9.64
C SER A 62 -5.83 -1.06 9.73
N TRP A 63 -6.35 -1.31 10.94
CA TRP A 63 -7.51 -2.19 11.15
C TRP A 63 -8.78 -1.71 10.43
N ALA A 64 -8.91 -0.41 10.18
CA ALA A 64 -10.07 0.14 9.49
C ALA A 64 -9.95 0.09 7.96
N VAL A 65 -8.73 0.04 7.42
CA VAL A 65 -8.51 0.16 5.96
C VAL A 65 -7.93 -1.10 5.32
N LEU A 66 -7.25 -1.96 6.06
CA LEU A 66 -6.67 -3.20 5.55
C LEU A 66 -7.60 -4.39 5.77
N GLY A 67 -7.65 -5.28 4.78
CA GLY A 67 -8.28 -6.60 4.91
C GLY A 67 -7.38 -7.66 5.56
N ILE A 68 -6.08 -7.37 5.71
CA ILE A 68 -5.05 -8.28 6.22
C ILE A 68 -4.24 -7.65 7.35
N ASP A 69 -3.57 -8.48 8.16
CA ASP A 69 -2.53 -8.05 9.09
C ASP A 69 -1.14 -8.28 8.46
N PRO A 70 -0.44 -7.24 7.98
CA PRO A 70 0.87 -7.38 7.33
C PRO A 70 2.01 -7.65 8.32
N THR A 71 1.73 -7.70 9.63
CA THR A 71 2.70 -8.00 10.68
C THR A 71 2.55 -9.41 11.23
N ALA A 72 1.42 -10.06 10.93
CA ALA A 72 1.15 -11.42 11.35
C ALA A 72 2.13 -12.40 10.69
N GLU A 73 2.56 -13.40 11.48
CA GLU A 73 3.30 -14.54 10.96
C GLU A 73 2.27 -15.56 10.48
N VAL A 74 2.16 -15.70 9.15
CA VAL A 74 1.20 -16.62 8.54
C VAL A 74 1.88 -17.98 8.34
N GLU A 75 1.36 -19.00 9.03
CA GLU A 75 1.88 -20.37 8.95
C GLU A 75 1.38 -21.13 7.70
N GLU A 76 0.21 -20.77 7.17
CA GLU A 76 -0.36 -21.39 5.98
C GLU A 76 -0.01 -20.61 4.70
N PRO A 77 0.35 -21.29 3.61
CA PRO A 77 0.67 -20.63 2.36
C PRO A 77 -0.56 -19.92 1.75
N PRO A 78 -0.34 -18.83 0.99
CA PRO A 78 0.97 -18.29 0.64
C PRO A 78 1.62 -17.51 1.79
N ASN A 79 2.89 -17.85 2.09
CA ASN A 79 3.67 -17.13 3.10
C ASN A 79 4.20 -15.84 2.47
N TRP A 80 3.40 -14.78 2.56
CA TRP A 80 3.73 -13.48 1.97
C TRP A 80 4.85 -12.73 2.71
N GLY A 81 5.40 -13.33 3.77
CA GLY A 81 6.29 -12.65 4.70
C GLY A 81 5.53 -11.69 5.61
N ARG A 82 6.29 -10.93 6.40
CA ARG A 82 5.74 -9.93 7.32
C ARG A 82 6.61 -8.70 7.42
N PHE A 83 6.00 -7.60 7.82
CA PHE A 83 6.71 -6.41 8.25
C PHE A 83 6.92 -6.43 9.77
N PRO A 84 8.00 -5.81 10.27
CA PRO A 84 8.27 -5.73 11.71
C PRO A 84 7.30 -4.80 12.46
N SER A 85 6.58 -3.93 11.73
CA SER A 85 5.53 -3.07 12.29
C SER A 85 4.63 -2.52 11.18
N LEU A 86 3.42 -2.07 11.54
CA LEU A 86 2.52 -1.37 10.62
C LEU A 86 3.14 -0.08 10.07
N ARG A 87 3.95 0.62 10.86
CA ARG A 87 4.71 1.79 10.38
C ARG A 87 5.71 1.40 9.30
N ALA A 88 6.43 0.28 9.48
CA ALA A 88 7.36 -0.20 8.47
C ALA A 88 6.63 -0.58 7.16
N PHE A 89 5.49 -1.26 7.28
CA PHE A 89 4.63 -1.57 6.14
C PHE A 89 4.19 -0.29 5.40
N TRP A 90 3.52 0.64 6.08
CA TRP A 90 3.04 1.88 5.45
C TRP A 90 4.17 2.76 4.92
N SER A 91 5.35 2.74 5.56
CA SER A 91 6.53 3.42 5.04
C SER A 91 7.01 2.81 3.72
N ALA A 92 6.95 1.49 3.57
CA ALA A 92 7.28 0.81 2.32
C ALA A 92 6.25 1.17 1.23
N VAL A 93 4.95 1.15 1.55
CA VAL A 93 3.90 1.59 0.61
C VAL A 93 4.13 3.03 0.16
N LEU A 94 4.41 3.93 1.11
CA LEU A 94 4.67 5.34 0.80
C LEU A 94 5.89 5.48 -0.10
N HIS A 95 6.98 4.80 0.22
CA HIS A 95 8.20 4.85 -0.58
C HIS A 95 7.92 4.40 -2.03
N THR A 96 7.19 3.32 -2.22
CA THR A 96 6.85 2.83 -3.56
C THR A 96 5.99 3.83 -4.34
N PHE A 97 4.94 4.38 -3.72
CA PHE A 97 4.10 5.38 -4.39
C PHE A 97 4.84 6.69 -4.68
N GLU A 98 5.74 7.13 -3.79
CA GLU A 98 6.55 8.31 -4.03
C GLU A 98 7.54 8.10 -5.17
N ASN A 99 8.09 6.89 -5.35
CA ASN A 99 9.03 6.58 -6.43
C ASN A 99 8.36 6.08 -7.71
N ASP A 100 7.02 6.04 -7.77
CA ASP A 100 6.32 5.74 -9.01
C ASP A 100 6.69 6.78 -10.09
N PRO A 101 7.06 6.35 -11.32
CA PRO A 101 7.51 7.24 -12.36
C PRO A 101 6.54 8.39 -12.68
N GLU A 102 5.23 8.14 -12.65
CA GLU A 102 4.24 9.17 -12.95
C GLU A 102 4.11 10.18 -11.81
N VAL A 103 4.21 9.71 -10.57
CA VAL A 103 4.20 10.58 -9.38
C VAL A 103 5.43 11.49 -9.38
N GLN A 104 6.61 10.94 -9.65
CA GLN A 104 7.86 11.70 -9.78
C GLN A 104 7.81 12.71 -10.93
N ALA A 105 7.27 12.30 -12.09
CA ALA A 105 7.14 13.18 -13.25
C ALA A 105 6.02 14.22 -13.10
N GLY A 106 5.08 14.02 -12.17
CA GLY A 106 3.89 14.84 -12.00
C GLY A 106 2.91 14.79 -13.18
N ARG A 107 3.05 13.80 -14.07
CA ARG A 107 2.22 13.58 -15.26
C ARG A 107 2.10 12.09 -15.56
N GLU A 108 1.00 11.70 -16.20
CA GLU A 108 0.85 10.33 -16.71
C GLU A 108 1.96 10.04 -17.72
N ILE A 109 2.54 8.85 -17.63
CA ILE A 109 3.58 8.37 -18.54
C ILE A 109 2.91 7.30 -19.39
N ASP A 110 2.91 7.49 -20.71
CA ASP A 110 2.38 6.47 -21.60
C ASP A 110 3.21 5.18 -21.42
N PRO A 111 2.59 4.06 -21.02
CA PRO A 111 3.31 2.81 -20.85
C PRO A 111 3.88 2.24 -22.17
N ASN A 112 3.58 2.86 -23.33
CA ASN A 112 4.11 2.48 -24.64
C ASN A 112 5.19 3.43 -25.21
N ALA A 113 5.69 4.38 -24.42
CA ALA A 113 6.72 5.34 -24.87
C ALA A 113 8.14 4.74 -24.90
#